data_AF-A0AAD5UDP8-F1
#
_entry.id   AF-A0AAD5UDP8-F1
#
_cell.length_a   1.000
_cell.length_b   1.000
_cell.length_c   1.000
_cell.angle_alpha   90.00
_cell.angle_beta   90.00
_cell.angle_gamma   90.00
#
_symmetry.space_group_name_H-M   'P 1'
#
loop_
_entity.id
_entity.type
_entity.pdbx_description
1 polymer ?
#
loop_
_entity_poly.entity_id
_entity_poly.type
_entity_poly.pdbx_seq_one_letter_code
_entity_poly.pdbx_strand_id
1 'polypeptide(L)'
;MGEDSQNIKETLDATVSEENGRRVLNQYTITKQLGSGSFGTVHLAYDADNDRKVAIKECSKSKLRKQKNQALGVFPGRGRGRGGGVGRRVTVSRPAQVAPPQNPIDLVRGEIAILKKLNHPNIVKLYEVLDDPKQDSLFMVFELCEKGAVMDVSMDKSVKPLDIKVARNYFQQLILGIEYLHEHGIAHRDIKPDNMLISKDGVVKIIDSWVTDDGKSPLITMEENCSVTLLEITQNDIDAAVKPLANLFTVLKAVSKLKNFASKKSEEN
;
A
#
# COMPACT_ATOMS: atom_id res chain seq x y z
N MET A 1 -5.26 -1.15 28.34
CA MET A 1 -6.29 -1.00 27.29
C MET A 1 -6.47 -2.37 26.67
N GLY A 2 -7.69 -2.90 26.64
CA GLY A 2 -7.95 -4.27 26.19
C GLY A 2 -7.60 -4.43 24.72
N GLU A 3 -6.82 -5.45 24.38
CA GLU A 3 -6.53 -5.84 23.00
C GLU A 3 -7.80 -6.40 22.35
N ASP A 4 -8.63 -5.52 21.77
CA ASP A 4 -9.66 -5.91 20.78
C ASP A 4 -8.99 -6.30 19.47
N SER A 5 -8.18 -7.35 19.52
CA SER A 5 -7.62 -7.99 18.34
C SER A 5 -8.77 -8.61 17.56
N GLN A 6 -8.96 -8.18 16.31
CA GLN A 6 -9.94 -8.83 15.46
C GLN A 6 -9.49 -10.26 15.23
N ASN A 7 -10.36 -11.23 15.54
CA ASN A 7 -10.10 -12.62 15.18
C ASN A 7 -10.32 -12.77 13.66
N ILE A 8 -9.29 -12.47 12.88
CA ILE A 8 -9.29 -12.62 11.43
C ILE A 8 -9.10 -14.09 11.09
N LYS A 9 -9.97 -14.63 10.23
CA LYS A 9 -9.90 -16.02 9.80
C LYS A 9 -8.61 -16.24 8.98
N GLU A 10 -7.88 -17.30 9.31
CA GLU A 10 -6.70 -17.74 8.55
C GLU A 10 -6.95 -19.13 7.98
N THR A 11 -6.79 -19.26 6.67
CA THR A 11 -7.00 -20.51 5.94
C THR A 11 -5.70 -20.87 5.25
N LEU A 12 -5.06 -21.96 5.67
CA LEU A 12 -3.71 -22.37 5.24
C LEU A 12 -3.71 -23.41 4.10
N ASP A 13 -4.91 -23.75 3.61
CA ASP A 13 -5.19 -24.70 2.55
C ASP A 13 -6.07 -24.04 1.47
N ALA A 14 -5.65 -22.86 1.02
CA ALA A 14 -6.33 -22.15 -0.05
C ALA A 14 -6.41 -23.00 -1.33
N THR A 15 -7.63 -23.32 -1.76
CA THR A 15 -7.91 -24.10 -2.98
C THR A 15 -8.63 -23.25 -4.01
N VAL A 16 -8.13 -23.30 -5.25
CA VAL A 16 -8.74 -22.63 -6.38
C VAL A 16 -9.29 -23.69 -7.33
N SER A 17 -10.59 -23.63 -7.61
CA SER A 17 -11.30 -24.50 -8.55
C SER A 17 -12.04 -23.67 -9.60
N GLU A 18 -12.64 -24.36 -10.55
CA GLU A 18 -13.55 -23.76 -11.52
C GLU A 18 -14.91 -24.47 -11.44
N GLU A 19 -15.97 -23.71 -11.18
CA GLU A 19 -17.33 -24.21 -11.05
C GLU A 19 -18.25 -23.37 -11.95
N ASN A 20 -18.99 -24.03 -12.85
CA ASN A 20 -19.89 -23.37 -13.79
C ASN A 20 -19.23 -22.23 -14.61
N GLY A 21 -17.95 -22.41 -14.99
CA GLY A 21 -17.17 -21.42 -15.72
C GLY A 21 -16.74 -20.20 -14.89
N ARG A 22 -16.85 -20.27 -13.57
CA ARG A 22 -16.38 -19.23 -12.64
C ARG A 22 -15.26 -19.78 -11.76
N ARG A 23 -14.26 -18.94 -11.52
CA ARG A 23 -13.19 -19.26 -10.59
C ARG A 23 -13.74 -19.20 -9.16
N VAL A 24 -13.55 -20.26 -8.41
CA VAL A 24 -13.95 -20.39 -7.01
C VAL A 24 -12.70 -20.54 -6.15
N LEU A 25 -12.62 -19.77 -5.07
CA LEU A 25 -11.56 -19.82 -4.05
C LEU A 25 -12.22 -20.22 -2.73
N ASN A 26 -12.09 -21.48 -2.31
CA ASN A 26 -12.84 -22.03 -1.18
C ASN A 26 -14.34 -21.65 -1.27
N GLN A 27 -14.88 -20.88 -0.32
CA GLN A 27 -16.27 -20.42 -0.31
C GLN A 27 -16.55 -19.18 -1.19
N TYR A 28 -15.52 -18.60 -1.80
CA TYR A 28 -15.61 -17.34 -2.55
C TYR A 28 -15.77 -17.57 -4.04
N THR A 29 -16.91 -17.16 -4.61
CA THR A 29 -17.09 -17.13 -6.06
C THR A 29 -16.53 -15.82 -6.62
N ILE A 30 -15.43 -15.89 -7.38
CA ILE A 30 -14.80 -14.73 -8.00
C ILE A 30 -15.61 -14.32 -9.24
N THR A 31 -15.90 -13.03 -9.38
CA THR A 31 -16.81 -12.52 -10.41
C THR A 31 -16.12 -11.60 -11.42
N LYS A 32 -15.53 -10.48 -10.99
CA LYS A 32 -14.88 -9.51 -11.87
C LYS A 32 -13.62 -8.94 -11.23
N GLN A 33 -12.66 -8.51 -12.04
CA GLN A 33 -11.54 -7.74 -11.55
C GLN A 33 -11.98 -6.30 -11.26
N LEU A 34 -11.63 -5.77 -10.09
CA LEU A 34 -11.87 -4.39 -9.66
C LEU A 34 -10.68 -3.48 -9.96
N GLY A 35 -9.46 -4.01 -9.90
CA GLY A 35 -8.26 -3.24 -10.16
C GLY A 35 -7.00 -4.10 -10.25
N SER A 36 -5.91 -3.48 -10.70
CA SER A 36 -4.56 -4.05 -10.68
C SER A 36 -3.61 -2.99 -10.17
N GLY A 37 -2.89 -3.30 -9.09
CA GLY A 37 -1.90 -2.42 -8.49
C GLY A 37 -0.49 -3.01 -8.54
N SER A 38 0.46 -2.29 -7.95
CA SER A 38 1.86 -2.73 -7.80
C SER A 38 1.99 -4.05 -7.04
N PHE A 39 1.07 -4.33 -6.12
CA PHE A 39 1.14 -5.45 -5.18
C PHE A 39 0.29 -6.66 -5.58
N GLY A 40 -0.55 -6.55 -6.61
CA GLY A 40 -1.46 -7.63 -7.00
C GLY A 40 -2.69 -7.19 -7.76
N THR A 41 -3.62 -8.12 -7.96
CA THR A 41 -4.92 -7.88 -8.58
C THR A 41 -6.02 -7.94 -7.53
N VAL A 42 -7.01 -7.06 -7.62
CA VAL A 42 -8.17 -7.04 -6.72
C VAL A 42 -9.38 -7.49 -7.50
N HIS A 43 -10.14 -8.43 -6.95
CA HIS A 43 -11.34 -9.00 -7.56
C HIS A 43 -12.55 -8.80 -6.66
N LEU A 44 -13.72 -8.61 -7.27
CA LEU A 44 -15.00 -8.75 -6.62
C LEU A 44 -15.32 -10.23 -6.49
N ALA A 45 -15.69 -10.67 -5.29
CA ALA A 45 -16.19 -12.01 -5.04
C ALA A 45 -17.47 -11.98 -4.20
N TYR A 46 -18.19 -13.10 -4.23
CA TYR A 46 -19.32 -13.36 -3.34
C TYR A 46 -18.92 -14.46 -2.34
N ASP A 47 -19.10 -14.16 -1.06
CA ASP A 47 -18.84 -15.02 0.09
C ASP A 47 -20.12 -15.81 0.38
N ALA A 48 -20.14 -17.08 -0.01
CA ALA A 48 -21.33 -17.93 0.09
C ALA A 48 -21.72 -18.25 1.54
N ASP A 49 -20.74 -18.32 2.45
CA ASP A 49 -20.97 -18.67 3.86
C ASP A 49 -21.67 -17.53 4.62
N ASN A 50 -21.37 -16.28 4.26
CA ASN A 50 -21.85 -15.09 4.97
C ASN A 50 -22.84 -14.24 4.16
N ASP A 51 -23.25 -14.70 2.97
CA ASP A 51 -24.16 -14.00 2.06
C ASP A 51 -23.80 -12.52 1.84
N ARG A 52 -22.56 -12.27 1.41
CA ARG A 52 -22.07 -10.90 1.19
C ARG A 52 -21.08 -10.79 0.04
N LYS A 53 -20.96 -9.57 -0.50
CA LYS A 53 -19.91 -9.24 -1.47
C LYS A 53 -18.64 -8.81 -0.75
N VAL A 54 -17.50 -9.21 -1.28
CA VAL A 54 -16.17 -8.93 -0.72
C VAL A 54 -15.18 -8.52 -1.81
N ALA A 55 -14.09 -7.87 -1.43
CA ALA A 55 -12.97 -7.59 -2.31
C ALA A 55 -11.80 -8.53 -1.97
N ILE A 56 -11.32 -9.31 -2.94
CA ILE A 56 -10.21 -10.25 -2.77
C ILE A 56 -8.97 -9.70 -3.47
N LYS A 57 -7.93 -9.36 -2.70
CA LYS A 57 -6.60 -9.00 -3.21
C LYS A 57 -5.76 -10.27 -3.35
N GLU A 58 -5.36 -10.58 -4.58
CA GLU A 58 -4.47 -11.69 -4.93
C GLU A 58 -3.05 -11.17 -5.15
N CYS A 59 -2.13 -11.62 -4.30
CA CYS A 59 -0.71 -11.26 -4.32
C CYS A 59 0.13 -12.48 -4.74
N SER A 60 1.13 -12.28 -5.60
CA SER A 60 2.09 -13.31 -5.98
C SER A 60 3.36 -13.20 -5.13
N LYS A 61 3.67 -14.24 -4.34
CA LYS A 61 4.83 -14.33 -3.46
C LYS A 61 6.13 -14.16 -4.26
N SER A 62 6.22 -14.74 -5.46
CA SER A 62 7.38 -14.62 -6.34
C SER A 62 7.57 -13.20 -6.91
N LYS A 63 6.48 -12.49 -7.25
CA LYS A 63 6.55 -11.09 -7.70
C LYS A 63 6.98 -10.15 -6.58
N LEU A 64 6.42 -10.33 -5.39
CA LEU A 64 6.82 -9.60 -4.18
C LEU A 64 8.31 -9.77 -3.88
N ARG A 65 8.85 -10.98 -4.10
CA ARG A 65 10.29 -11.24 -3.98
C ARG A 65 11.15 -10.46 -4.98
N LYS A 66 10.70 -10.31 -6.23
CA LYS A 66 11.45 -9.63 -7.30
C LYS A 66 11.45 -8.11 -7.18
N GLN A 67 10.33 -7.49 -6.81
CA GLN A 67 10.21 -6.03 -6.66
C GLN A 67 11.18 -5.47 -5.62
N LYS A 68 11.40 -6.19 -4.50
CA LYS A 68 12.33 -5.75 -3.46
C LYS A 68 13.80 -5.95 -3.83
N ASN A 69 14.15 -7.01 -4.58
CA ASN A 69 15.53 -7.18 -5.07
C ASN A 69 15.95 -6.06 -6.02
N GLN A 70 15.00 -5.53 -6.80
CA GLN A 70 15.22 -4.33 -7.62
C GLN A 70 15.36 -3.06 -6.76
N ALA A 71 14.54 -2.89 -5.71
CA ALA A 71 14.64 -1.76 -4.77
C ALA A 71 15.93 -1.77 -3.93
N LEU A 72 16.50 -2.96 -3.65
CA LEU A 72 17.74 -3.15 -2.91
C LEU A 72 19.00 -3.25 -3.80
N GLY A 73 18.86 -3.09 -5.13
CA GLY A 73 20.00 -3.16 -6.06
C GLY A 73 20.66 -4.54 -6.20
N VAL A 74 19.98 -5.62 -5.79
CA VAL A 74 20.49 -6.99 -5.88
C VAL A 74 20.18 -7.56 -7.27
N PHE A 75 21.09 -7.35 -8.23
CA PHE A 75 21.00 -7.98 -9.54
C PHE A 75 21.41 -9.45 -9.47
N PRO A 76 20.68 -10.38 -10.11
CA PRO A 76 21.16 -11.75 -10.25
C PRO A 76 22.48 -11.69 -11.00
N GLY A 77 23.56 -12.14 -10.35
CA GLY A 77 24.89 -12.18 -10.94
C GLY A 77 24.83 -12.91 -12.28
N ARG A 78 25.02 -12.16 -13.36
CA ARG A 78 25.18 -12.71 -14.69
C ARG A 78 26.53 -13.43 -14.67
N GLY A 79 26.51 -14.72 -14.34
CA GLY A 79 27.68 -15.58 -14.37
C GLY A 79 28.29 -15.55 -15.75
N ARG A 80 29.31 -14.70 -15.93
CA ARG A 80 30.13 -14.66 -17.13
C ARG A 80 31.46 -15.27 -16.75
N GLY A 81 31.54 -16.59 -16.89
CA GLY A 81 32.81 -17.28 -16.90
C GLY A 81 33.61 -16.85 -18.14
N ARG A 82 34.80 -16.30 -17.93
CA ARG A 82 36.05 -16.48 -18.69
C ARG A 82 37.01 -15.32 -18.41
N GLY A 83 38.23 -15.65 -18.00
CA GLY A 83 39.38 -14.74 -18.09
C GLY A 83 40.24 -14.76 -16.83
N GLY A 84 41.37 -15.45 -16.89
CA GLY A 84 42.40 -15.42 -15.86
C GLY A 84 43.04 -14.03 -15.73
N GLY A 85 43.44 -13.69 -14.51
CA GLY A 85 44.16 -12.47 -14.19
C GLY A 85 44.55 -12.47 -12.73
N VAL A 86 45.84 -12.66 -12.45
CA VAL A 86 46.45 -12.60 -11.13
C VAL A 86 46.38 -11.15 -10.63
N GLY A 87 45.63 -10.90 -9.55
CA GLY A 87 45.45 -9.56 -9.00
C GLY A 87 44.99 -9.56 -7.54
N ARG A 88 45.97 -9.41 -6.64
CA ARG A 88 45.93 -8.82 -5.29
C ARG A 88 44.60 -8.90 -4.49
N ARG A 89 44.55 -9.84 -3.53
CA ARG A 89 43.54 -9.87 -2.45
C ARG A 89 43.61 -8.59 -1.62
N VAL A 90 42.60 -7.73 -1.75
CA VAL A 90 42.28 -6.71 -0.73
C VAL A 90 41.25 -7.34 0.21
N THR A 91 41.66 -7.66 1.44
CA THR A 91 40.74 -8.04 2.51
C THR A 91 40.06 -6.78 3.02
N VAL A 92 38.87 -6.48 2.48
CA VAL A 92 37.99 -5.46 3.06
C VAL A 92 37.32 -6.09 4.28
N SER A 93 37.68 -5.58 5.46
CA SER A 93 37.02 -5.85 6.74
C SER A 93 35.53 -5.54 6.60
N ARG A 94 34.67 -6.55 6.78
CA ARG A 94 33.20 -6.37 6.80
C ARG A 94 32.82 -5.51 8.02
N PRO A 95 32.11 -4.38 7.88
CA PRO A 95 31.43 -3.78 9.01
C PRO A 95 30.22 -4.64 9.40
N ALA A 96 29.78 -4.39 10.63
CA ALA A 96 28.82 -5.11 11.46
C ALA A 96 27.60 -5.73 10.76
N GLN A 97 27.17 -6.84 11.37
CA GLN A 97 25.95 -7.62 11.17
C GLN A 97 24.79 -6.85 10.52
N VAL A 98 24.67 -6.96 9.20
CA VAL A 98 23.42 -6.65 8.50
C VAL A 98 22.46 -7.80 8.80
N ALA A 99 21.35 -7.50 9.48
CA ALA A 99 20.28 -8.45 9.71
C ALA A 99 19.95 -9.21 8.41
N PRO A 100 19.66 -10.53 8.47
CA PRO A 100 19.41 -11.30 7.27
C PRO A 100 18.31 -10.62 6.43
N PRO A 101 18.42 -10.62 5.09
CA PRO A 101 17.45 -9.97 4.22
C PRO A 101 16.06 -10.52 4.54
N GLN A 102 15.18 -9.69 5.12
CA GLN A 102 13.84 -10.12 5.52
C GLN A 102 13.11 -10.71 4.32
N ASN A 103 12.59 -11.93 4.49
CA ASN A 103 11.88 -12.66 3.45
C ASN A 103 10.71 -11.78 2.98
N PRO A 104 10.51 -11.57 1.68
CA PRO A 104 9.42 -10.75 1.16
C PRO A 104 8.02 -11.24 1.58
N ILE A 105 7.91 -12.54 1.91
CA ILE A 105 6.71 -13.11 2.55
C ILE A 105 6.51 -12.53 3.96
N ASP A 106 7.58 -12.31 4.71
CA ASP A 106 7.53 -11.77 6.08
C ASP A 106 7.06 -10.31 6.10
N LEU A 107 7.34 -9.54 5.04
CA LEU A 107 6.83 -8.17 4.90
C LEU A 107 5.32 -8.15 4.70
N VAL A 108 4.80 -8.96 3.77
CA VAL A 108 3.34 -9.04 3.56
C VAL A 108 2.65 -9.68 4.77
N ARG A 109 3.31 -10.62 5.45
CA ARG A 109 2.84 -11.12 6.75
C ARG A 109 2.86 -10.04 7.83
N GLY A 110 3.82 -9.11 7.79
CA GLY A 110 3.86 -7.91 8.62
C GLY A 110 2.67 -6.99 8.35
N GLU A 111 2.40 -6.67 7.09
CA GLU A 111 1.21 -5.89 6.68
C GLU A 111 -0.09 -6.58 7.14
N ILE A 112 -0.18 -7.91 6.97
CA ILE A 112 -1.31 -8.70 7.46
C ILE A 112 -1.40 -8.61 8.99
N ALA A 113 -0.29 -8.73 9.72
CA ALA A 113 -0.26 -8.64 11.18
C ALA A 113 -0.70 -7.26 11.68
N ILE A 114 -0.40 -6.20 10.93
CA ILE A 114 -0.93 -4.85 11.19
C ILE A 114 -2.44 -4.84 10.97
N LEU A 115 -2.90 -5.24 9.78
CA LEU A 115 -4.31 -5.23 9.41
C LEU A 115 -5.19 -6.02 10.38
N LYS A 116 -4.68 -7.13 10.93
CA LYS A 116 -5.38 -7.93 11.96
C LYS A 116 -5.65 -7.17 13.27
N LYS A 117 -4.85 -6.16 13.57
CA LYS A 117 -5.00 -5.32 14.77
C LYS A 117 -5.88 -4.10 14.55
N LEU A 118 -6.19 -3.75 13.30
CA LEU A 118 -6.95 -2.55 12.98
C LEU A 118 -8.46 -2.82 12.98
N ASN A 119 -9.17 -2.10 13.82
CA ASN A 119 -10.63 -2.13 13.93
C ASN A 119 -11.19 -0.73 14.08
N HIS A 120 -11.48 -0.08 12.96
CA HIS A 120 -12.03 1.28 12.97
C HIS A 120 -12.98 1.50 11.78
N PRO A 121 -14.09 2.25 11.94
CA PRO A 121 -15.05 2.49 10.87
C PRO A 121 -14.42 3.10 9.61
N ASN A 122 -13.36 3.90 9.75
CA ASN A 122 -12.65 4.54 8.63
C ASN A 122 -11.40 3.81 8.13
N ILE A 123 -11.16 2.58 8.59
CA ILE A 123 -10.11 1.69 8.06
C ILE A 123 -10.79 0.50 7.39
N VAL A 124 -10.25 0.06 6.24
CA VAL A 124 -10.79 -1.12 5.56
C VAL A 124 -10.67 -2.37 6.45
N LYS A 125 -11.76 -3.11 6.59
CA LYS A 125 -11.79 -4.34 7.36
C LYS A 125 -11.25 -5.52 6.54
N LEU A 126 -10.23 -6.18 7.08
CA LEU A 126 -9.80 -7.51 6.64
C LEU A 126 -10.74 -8.55 7.27
N TYR A 127 -11.20 -9.51 6.49
CA TYR A 127 -12.07 -10.61 6.95
C TYR A 127 -11.31 -11.93 7.05
N GLU A 128 -10.51 -12.25 6.05
CA GLU A 128 -9.84 -13.54 5.96
C GLU A 128 -8.52 -13.42 5.18
N VAL A 129 -7.54 -14.22 5.56
CA VAL A 129 -6.31 -14.45 4.80
C VAL A 129 -6.28 -15.90 4.37
N LEU A 130 -6.18 -16.14 3.06
CA LEU A 130 -6.01 -17.48 2.50
C LEU A 130 -4.61 -17.61 1.91
N ASP A 131 -3.82 -18.51 2.47
CA ASP A 131 -2.46 -18.84 2.05
C ASP A 131 -2.41 -20.35 1.79
N ASP A 132 -1.80 -20.81 0.71
CA ASP A 132 -1.29 -22.18 0.63
C ASP A 132 0.24 -22.08 0.56
N PRO A 133 0.99 -22.58 1.57
CA PRO A 133 2.44 -22.54 1.57
C PRO A 133 3.10 -23.14 0.33
N LYS A 134 2.41 -24.05 -0.38
CA LYS A 134 2.88 -24.69 -1.61
C LYS A 134 2.63 -23.86 -2.86
N GLN A 135 1.69 -22.93 -2.82
CA GLN A 135 1.31 -22.09 -3.96
C GLN A 135 2.04 -20.75 -3.94
N ASP A 136 2.13 -20.11 -5.11
CA ASP A 136 2.68 -18.75 -5.21
C ASP A 136 1.67 -17.66 -4.82
N SER A 137 0.38 -17.98 -4.77
CA SER A 137 -0.68 -17.00 -4.48
C SER A 137 -0.96 -16.86 -2.98
N LEU A 138 -1.19 -15.63 -2.56
CA LEU A 138 -1.70 -15.24 -1.24
C LEU A 138 -2.94 -14.37 -1.46
N PHE A 139 -4.02 -14.66 -0.75
CA PHE A 139 -5.28 -13.95 -0.90
C PHE A 139 -5.66 -13.26 0.42
N MET A 140 -6.11 -12.01 0.30
CA MET A 140 -6.65 -11.25 1.43
C MET A 140 -8.07 -10.81 1.07
N VAL A 141 -9.02 -11.14 1.92
CA VAL A 141 -10.44 -10.85 1.75
C VAL A 141 -10.81 -9.64 2.58
N PHE A 142 -11.27 -8.59 1.93
CA PHE A 142 -11.64 -7.32 2.55
C PHE A 142 -13.12 -7.02 2.41
N GLU A 143 -13.62 -6.10 3.24
CA GLU A 143 -14.89 -5.44 2.98
C GLU A 143 -14.90 -4.78 1.60
N LEU A 144 -16.02 -4.89 0.89
CA LEU A 144 -16.19 -4.25 -0.40
C LEU A 144 -16.58 -2.78 -0.20
N CYS A 145 -15.87 -1.89 -0.89
CA CYS A 145 -16.25 -0.48 -1.00
C CYS A 145 -16.91 -0.23 -2.36
N GLU A 146 -18.23 -0.27 -2.43
CA GLU A 146 -18.99 -0.32 -3.68
C GLU A 146 -18.88 0.94 -4.54
N LYS A 147 -18.61 2.09 -3.91
CA LYS A 147 -18.46 3.37 -4.63
C LYS A 147 -17.04 3.60 -5.13
N GLY A 148 -16.10 2.69 -4.84
CA GLY A 148 -14.71 2.77 -5.30
C GLY A 148 -13.93 3.91 -4.65
N ALA A 149 -12.86 4.36 -5.29
CA ALA A 149 -12.03 5.45 -4.80
C ALA A 149 -12.81 6.77 -4.77
N VAL A 150 -12.48 7.64 -3.82
CA VAL A 150 -13.13 8.94 -3.62
C VAL A 150 -13.00 9.85 -4.83
N MET A 151 -11.94 9.65 -5.62
CA MET A 151 -11.68 10.37 -6.86
C MET A 151 -10.87 9.47 -7.80
N ASP A 152 -11.33 9.33 -9.04
CA ASP A 152 -10.58 8.64 -10.10
C ASP A 152 -9.69 9.68 -10.79
N VAL A 153 -8.38 9.65 -10.51
CA VAL A 153 -7.38 10.59 -11.05
C VAL A 153 -6.66 10.05 -12.29
N SER A 154 -7.27 9.11 -13.02
CA SER A 154 -6.68 8.55 -14.25
C SER A 154 -6.44 9.62 -15.32
N MET A 155 -5.30 9.54 -16.02
CA MET A 155 -4.83 10.57 -16.96
C MET A 155 -5.77 10.82 -18.14
N ASP A 156 -6.68 9.88 -18.42
CA ASP A 156 -7.64 9.91 -19.52
C ASP A 156 -8.99 10.54 -19.14
N LYS A 157 -9.21 10.90 -17.87
CA LYS A 157 -10.50 11.42 -17.39
C LYS A 157 -10.39 12.84 -16.85
N SER A 158 -11.33 13.69 -17.26
CA SER A 158 -11.53 15.00 -16.61
C SER A 158 -12.15 14.79 -15.25
N VAL A 159 -11.42 15.11 -14.19
CA VAL A 159 -11.90 14.99 -12.82
C VAL A 159 -12.61 16.27 -12.40
N LYS A 160 -13.86 16.16 -11.94
CA LYS A 160 -14.54 17.27 -11.29
C LYS A 160 -14.17 17.28 -9.81
N PRO A 161 -13.75 18.44 -9.24
CA PRO A 161 -13.59 18.58 -7.81
C PRO A 161 -14.88 18.19 -7.07
N LEU A 162 -14.71 17.65 -5.86
CA LEU A 162 -15.85 17.37 -4.98
C LEU A 162 -16.50 18.67 -4.52
N ASP A 163 -17.81 18.63 -4.28
CA ASP A 163 -18.49 19.70 -3.57
C ASP A 163 -17.86 19.89 -2.17
N ILE A 164 -17.71 21.14 -1.74
CA ILE A 164 -16.99 21.48 -0.50
C ILE A 164 -17.59 20.80 0.74
N LYS A 165 -18.91 20.58 0.77
CA LYS A 165 -19.56 19.89 1.90
C LYS A 165 -19.21 18.40 1.89
N VAL A 166 -19.18 17.79 0.71
CA VAL A 166 -18.79 16.38 0.52
C VAL A 166 -17.31 16.21 0.87
N ALA A 167 -16.45 17.08 0.36
CA ALA A 167 -15.02 17.08 0.67
C ALA A 167 -14.75 17.21 2.17
N ARG A 168 -15.44 18.14 2.85
CA ARG A 168 -15.34 18.31 4.31
C ARG A 168 -15.75 17.04 5.05
N ASN A 169 -16.87 16.42 4.67
CA ASN A 169 -17.35 15.19 5.31
C ASN A 169 -16.35 14.03 5.14
N TYR A 170 -15.81 13.85 3.93
CA TYR A 170 -14.79 12.81 3.70
C TYR A 170 -13.48 13.11 4.41
N PHE A 171 -13.09 14.39 4.49
CA PHE A 171 -11.89 14.80 5.20
C PHE A 171 -12.00 14.54 6.70
N GLN A 172 -13.15 14.83 7.32
CA GLN A 172 -13.39 14.50 8.73
C GLN A 172 -13.23 12.99 9.00
N GLN A 173 -13.80 12.16 8.13
CA GLN A 173 -13.67 10.70 8.22
C GLN A 173 -12.24 10.20 8.00
N LEU A 174 -11.50 10.82 7.08
CA LEU A 174 -10.07 10.56 6.89
C LEU A 174 -9.29 10.85 8.18
N ILE A 175 -9.50 12.01 8.79
CA ILE A 175 -8.80 12.42 10.01
C ILE A 175 -9.04 11.43 11.16
N LEU A 176 -10.29 10.97 11.35
CA LEU A 176 -10.61 9.95 12.36
C LEU A 176 -9.85 8.64 12.11
N GLY A 177 -9.75 8.20 10.85
CA GLY A 177 -8.95 7.02 10.50
C GLY A 177 -7.45 7.22 10.74
N ILE A 178 -6.90 8.40 10.44
CA ILE A 178 -5.48 8.71 10.66
C ILE A 178 -5.14 8.81 12.15
N GLU A 179 -5.99 9.47 12.94
CA GLU A 179 -5.87 9.53 14.40
C GLU A 179 -5.76 8.13 14.99
N TYR A 180 -6.70 7.24 14.62
CA TYR A 180 -6.68 5.85 15.05
C TYR A 180 -5.38 5.12 14.69
N LEU A 181 -4.85 5.29 13.47
CA LEU A 181 -3.57 4.69 13.07
C LEU A 181 -2.40 5.20 13.91
N HIS A 182 -2.37 6.52 14.13
CA HIS A 182 -1.30 7.16 14.91
C HIS A 182 -1.31 6.73 16.38
N GLU A 183 -2.48 6.56 17.00
CA GLU A 183 -2.62 5.98 18.34
C GLU A 183 -2.04 4.54 18.42
N HIS A 184 -2.06 3.81 17.31
CA HIS A 184 -1.49 2.47 17.19
C HIS A 184 -0.03 2.47 16.70
N GLY A 185 0.62 3.65 16.62
CA GLY A 185 2.02 3.78 16.19
C GLY A 185 2.23 3.49 14.70
N ILE A 186 1.20 3.61 13.87
CA ILE A 186 1.22 3.27 12.45
C ILE A 186 1.17 4.54 11.61
N ALA A 187 2.15 4.68 10.72
CA ALA A 187 2.15 5.74 9.72
C ALA A 187 1.69 5.17 8.37
N HIS A 188 0.67 5.78 7.74
CA HIS A 188 0.25 5.34 6.41
C HIS A 188 1.23 5.76 5.29
N ARG A 189 1.76 6.99 5.32
CA ARG A 189 2.79 7.50 4.37
C ARG A 189 2.41 7.59 2.88
N ASP A 190 1.22 7.15 2.47
CA ASP A 190 0.74 7.20 1.07
C ASP A 190 -0.73 7.64 1.01
N ILE A 191 -1.09 8.65 1.82
CA ILE A 191 -2.45 9.21 1.80
C ILE A 191 -2.67 9.98 0.51
N LYS A 192 -3.60 9.48 -0.30
CA LYS A 192 -4.04 10.05 -1.57
C LYS A 192 -5.46 9.58 -1.91
N PRO A 193 -6.16 10.25 -2.83
CA PRO A 193 -7.53 9.86 -3.18
C PRO A 193 -7.70 8.40 -3.62
N ASP A 194 -6.73 7.81 -4.31
CA ASP A 194 -6.74 6.40 -4.73
C ASP A 194 -6.80 5.43 -3.54
N ASN A 195 -6.25 5.83 -2.39
CA ASN A 195 -6.17 5.04 -1.15
C ASN A 195 -7.32 5.36 -0.18
N MET A 196 -8.33 6.10 -0.65
CA MET A 196 -9.55 6.40 0.10
C MET A 196 -10.73 5.82 -0.67
N LEU A 197 -11.21 4.66 -0.25
CA LEU A 197 -12.39 4.05 -0.84
C LEU A 197 -13.67 4.49 -0.13
N ILE A 198 -14.81 4.44 -0.81
CA ILE A 198 -16.11 4.80 -0.26
C ILE A 198 -17.02 3.57 -0.26
N SER A 199 -17.58 3.24 0.91
CA SER A 199 -18.55 2.16 1.07
C SER A 199 -19.91 2.51 0.44
N LYS A 200 -20.80 1.51 0.30
CA LYS A 200 -22.21 1.75 -0.09
C LYS A 200 -22.88 2.85 0.73
N ASP A 201 -22.57 2.91 2.02
CA ASP A 201 -23.19 3.83 2.99
C ASP A 201 -22.52 5.22 2.99
N GLY A 202 -21.51 5.44 2.15
CA GLY A 202 -20.81 6.73 2.06
C GLY A 202 -19.73 6.94 3.13
N VAL A 203 -19.25 5.84 3.71
CA VAL A 203 -18.15 5.87 4.69
C VAL A 203 -16.82 5.77 3.97
N VAL A 204 -15.87 6.64 4.31
CA VAL A 204 -14.49 6.60 3.84
C VAL A 204 -13.75 5.47 4.52
N LYS A 205 -13.11 4.62 3.73
CA LYS A 205 -12.25 3.51 4.12
C LYS A 205 -10.85 3.76 3.61
N ILE A 206 -9.92 4.00 4.52
CA ILE A 206 -8.50 4.09 4.17
C ILE A 206 -8.00 2.68 3.83
N ILE A 207 -7.21 2.57 2.77
CA ILE A 207 -6.56 1.34 2.30
C ILE A 207 -5.08 1.59 2.08
N ASP A 208 -4.24 0.53 2.14
CA ASP A 208 -2.92 0.36 1.49
C ASP A 208 -2.02 1.62 1.30
N SER A 209 -0.81 1.75 1.83
CA SER A 209 0.02 0.84 2.63
C SER A 209 0.28 1.44 4.01
N TRP A 210 0.60 0.60 4.99
CA TRP A 210 0.78 0.97 6.39
C TRP A 210 2.18 0.53 6.81
N VAL A 211 2.96 1.43 7.41
CA VAL A 211 4.29 1.11 7.92
C VAL A 211 4.26 1.16 9.43
N THR A 212 4.57 0.03 10.08
CA THR A 212 4.90 -0.01 11.50
C THR A 212 6.33 0.46 11.72
N ASP A 213 6.54 1.16 12.82
CA ASP A 213 7.90 1.47 13.24
C ASP A 213 8.54 0.25 13.89
N ASP A 214 9.14 -0.61 13.07
CA ASP A 214 10.12 -1.60 13.53
C ASP A 214 11.47 -0.92 13.92
N GLY A 215 11.42 0.32 14.43
CA GLY A 215 12.57 1.15 14.81
C GLY A 215 13.39 1.73 13.66
N LYS A 216 12.83 1.83 12.44
CA LYS A 216 13.57 2.27 11.24
C LYS A 216 13.26 3.72 10.84
N SER A 217 12.13 4.28 11.29
CA SER A 217 11.74 5.68 11.06
C SER A 217 10.52 5.98 11.96
N PRO A 218 10.73 6.32 13.25
CA PRO A 218 9.64 6.58 14.18
C PRO A 218 8.74 7.73 13.72
N LEU A 219 7.44 7.62 14.03
CA LEU A 219 6.58 8.79 14.04
C LEU A 219 7.19 9.80 15.02
N ILE A 220 7.38 11.04 14.57
CA ILE A 220 7.76 12.12 15.47
C ILE A 220 6.67 12.27 16.55
N THR A 221 7.07 12.66 17.75
CA THR A 221 6.11 12.80 18.86
C THR A 221 5.04 13.85 18.51
N MET A 222 3.85 13.77 19.13
CA MET A 222 2.84 14.82 18.96
C MET A 222 3.40 16.21 19.29
N GLU A 223 4.23 16.30 20.33
CA GLU A 223 4.88 17.54 20.74
C GLU A 223 5.84 18.08 19.67
N GLU A 224 6.70 17.23 19.09
CA GLU A 224 7.57 17.61 17.97
C GLU A 224 6.77 17.97 16.71
N ASN A 225 5.73 17.21 16.38
CA ASN A 225 4.88 17.48 15.21
C ASN A 225 4.14 18.82 15.33
N CYS A 226 3.65 19.15 16.53
CA CYS A 226 2.95 20.39 16.82
C CYS A 226 3.89 21.56 17.18
N SER A 227 5.17 21.29 17.43
CA SER A 227 6.18 22.33 17.71
C SER A 227 6.47 23.23 16.50
N VAL A 228 6.18 22.73 15.29
CA VAL A 228 6.20 23.56 14.08
C VAL A 228 4.95 24.44 14.09
N THR A 229 5.12 25.74 14.30
CA THR A 229 4.04 26.71 14.13
C THR A 229 3.50 26.59 12.71
N LEU A 230 2.28 26.08 12.56
CA LEU A 230 1.59 26.18 11.29
C LEU A 230 1.42 27.66 10.99
N LEU A 231 2.09 28.13 9.94
CA LEU A 231 1.82 29.46 9.38
C LEU A 231 0.32 29.51 9.06
N GLU A 232 -0.34 30.61 9.40
CA GLU A 232 -1.74 30.79 9.01
C GLU A 232 -1.87 30.57 7.50
N ILE A 233 -2.79 29.68 7.12
CA ILE A 233 -3.06 29.41 5.70
C ILE A 233 -3.56 30.71 5.09
N THR A 234 -2.80 31.28 4.15
CA THR A 234 -3.19 32.52 3.49
C THR A 234 -4.22 32.23 2.38
N GLN A 235 -5.01 33.24 2.00
CA GLN A 235 -5.89 33.11 0.83
C GLN A 235 -5.10 32.76 -0.45
N ASN A 236 -3.88 33.27 -0.58
CA ASN A 236 -3.00 32.93 -1.69
C ASN A 236 -2.58 31.46 -1.69
N ASP A 237 -2.40 30.83 -0.52
CA ASP A 237 -2.14 29.38 -0.43
C ASP A 237 -3.34 28.56 -0.89
N ILE A 238 -4.56 28.99 -0.53
CA ILE A 238 -5.81 28.38 -0.98
C ILE A 238 -5.97 28.51 -2.50
N ASP A 239 -5.76 29.72 -3.03
CA ASP A 239 -5.88 30.00 -4.46
C ASP A 239 -4.79 29.27 -5.28
N ALA A 240 -3.63 29.03 -4.66
CA ALA A 240 -2.53 28.28 -5.26
C ALA A 240 -2.62 26.76 -5.04
N ALA A 241 -3.53 26.26 -4.19
CA ALA A 241 -3.63 24.84 -3.86
C ALA A 241 -4.12 23.99 -5.05
N VAL A 242 -4.96 24.56 -5.91
CA VAL A 242 -5.46 23.90 -7.12
C VAL A 242 -5.00 24.69 -8.35
N LYS A 243 -3.80 24.38 -8.86
CA LYS A 243 -3.31 24.95 -10.11
C LYS A 243 -3.72 24.09 -11.30
N PRO A 244 -4.47 24.62 -12.28
CA PRO A 244 -4.62 23.97 -13.57
C PRO A 244 -3.23 23.74 -14.15
N LEU A 245 -2.89 22.48 -14.44
CA LEU A 245 -1.67 22.16 -15.15
C LEU A 245 -1.83 22.63 -16.58
N ALA A 246 -1.33 23.83 -16.88
CA ALA A 246 -1.46 24.45 -18.19
C ALA A 246 -0.89 23.60 -19.33
N ASN A 247 0.07 22.71 -19.03
CA ASN A 247 0.65 21.81 -20.03
C ASN A 247 1.29 20.58 -19.36
N LEU A 248 0.97 19.38 -19.87
CA LEU A 248 1.60 18.11 -19.51
C LEU A 248 3.14 18.16 -19.62
N PHE A 249 3.68 18.93 -20.57
CA PHE A 249 5.11 19.16 -20.71
C PHE A 249 5.75 19.88 -19.50
N THR A 250 4.99 20.68 -18.77
CA THR A 250 5.48 21.34 -17.54
C THR A 250 5.69 20.32 -16.43
N VAL A 251 4.78 19.34 -16.31
CA VAL A 251 4.92 18.22 -15.37
C VAL A 251 6.09 17.33 -15.79
N LEU A 252 6.19 16.97 -17.07
CA LEU A 252 7.30 16.16 -17.58
C LEU A 252 8.66 16.83 -17.37
N LYS A 253 8.76 18.16 -17.59
CA LYS A 253 9.97 18.94 -17.28
C LYS A 253 10.27 18.98 -15.77
N ALA A 254 9.25 19.13 -14.92
CA ALA A 254 9.44 19.13 -13.46
C ALA A 254 9.92 17.75 -12.97
N VAL A 255 9.29 16.66 -13.43
CA VAL A 255 9.69 15.28 -13.13
C VAL A 255 11.11 15.00 -13.64
N SER A 256 11.45 15.44 -14.86
CA SER A 256 12.81 15.30 -15.40
C SER A 256 13.85 16.08 -14.57
N LYS A 257 13.52 17.31 -14.15
CA LYS A 257 14.38 18.09 -13.25
C LYS A 257 14.58 17.40 -11.89
N LEU A 258 13.52 16.88 -11.28
CA LEU A 258 13.59 16.17 -10.00
C LEU A 258 14.43 14.88 -10.10
N LYS A 259 14.26 14.10 -11.17
CA LYS A 259 15.08 12.91 -11.44
C LYS A 259 16.57 13.27 -11.64
N ASN A 260 16.85 14.35 -12.35
CA ASN A 260 18.22 14.82 -12.57
C ASN A 260 18.84 15.39 -11.28
N PHE A 261 18.04 15.98 -10.40
CA PHE A 261 18.48 16.45 -9.08
C PHE A 261 18.85 15.28 -8.16
N ALA A 262 18.05 14.20 -8.16
CA ALA A 262 18.36 12.97 -7.43
C ALA A 262 19.63 12.30 -7.96
N SER A 263 19.86 12.32 -9.28
CA SER A 263 21.05 11.74 -9.92
C SER A 263 22.34 12.51 -9.64
N LYS A 264 22.28 13.83 -9.45
CA LYS A 264 23.45 14.64 -9.06
C LYS A 264 23.83 14.44 -7.59
N LYS A 265 22.86 14.24 -6.71
CA LYS A 265 23.10 14.01 -5.28
C LYS A 265 23.76 12.65 -4.99
N SER A 266 23.67 11.69 -5.92
CA SER A 266 24.39 10.40 -5.87
C SER A 266 25.81 10.45 -6.46
N GLU A 267 26.21 11.55 -7.11
CA GLU A 267 27.57 11.73 -7.63
C GLU A 267 28.47 12.56 -6.70
N GLU A 268 27.89 13.22 -5.69
CA GLU A 268 28.61 14.07 -4.71
C GLU A 268 28.84 13.41 -3.33
N ASN A 269 28.50 12.11 -3.17
CA ASN A 269 28.78 11.33 -1.96
C ASN A 269 29.66 10.11 -2.24
#